data_AF-A0A1X9IE12-F1
#
_entry.id   AF-A0A1X9IE12-F1
#
_cell.length_a   1.000
_cell.length_b   1.000
_cell.length_c   1.000
_cell.angle_alpha   90.00
_cell.angle_beta   90.00
_cell.angle_gamma   90.00
#
_symmetry.space_group_name_H-M   'P 1'
#
loop_
_entity.id
_entity.type
_entity.pdbx_description
1 polymer ?
#
loop_
_entity_poly.entity_id
_entity_poly.type
_entity_poly.pdbx_seq_one_letter_code
_entity_poly.pdbx_strand_id
1 'polypeptide(L)' 'ELGSGGQWLGDEQLYNLMVTSHGVMMLFFLVMPMFMGGFGNWLIPVVLGLNDMLLPRLNNLSFLMVPLALVMFCLS' A
#
# COMPACT_ATOMS: atom_id res chain seq x y z
N GLU A 1 5.84 -12.55 -19.52
CA GLU A 1 6.43 -13.84 -19.08
C GLU A 1 5.47 -15.01 -19.11
N LEU A 2 4.39 -15.02 -18.34
CA LEU A 2 3.65 -16.27 -18.09
C LEU A 2 2.54 -16.62 -19.11
N GLY A 3 2.34 -15.79 -20.15
CA GLY A 3 1.26 -16.00 -21.13
C GLY A 3 1.55 -17.07 -22.19
N SER A 4 2.82 -17.43 -22.40
CA SER A 4 3.27 -18.44 -23.35
C SER A 4 4.60 -19.02 -22.87
N GLY A 5 4.92 -20.27 -23.20
CA GLY A 5 6.21 -20.87 -22.86
C GLY A 5 7.38 -20.16 -23.55
N GLY A 6 8.52 -20.07 -22.84
CA GLY A 6 9.74 -19.40 -23.32
C GLY A 6 10.20 -18.29 -22.38
N GLN A 7 11.37 -17.71 -22.65
CA GLN A 7 11.87 -16.52 -21.96
C GLN A 7 11.51 -15.28 -22.78
N TRP A 8 10.70 -14.38 -22.22
CA TRP A 8 10.30 -13.14 -22.91
C TRP A 8 11.06 -11.93 -22.37
N LEU A 9 11.28 -11.86 -21.05
CA LEU A 9 12.12 -10.87 -20.38
C LEU A 9 13.62 -11.21 -20.44
N GLY A 10 13.97 -12.49 -20.58
CA GLY A 10 15.36 -12.94 -20.67
C GLY A 10 16.20 -12.77 -19.38
N ASP A 11 15.61 -12.24 -18.31
CA ASP A 11 16.26 -12.03 -17.01
C ASP A 11 15.35 -12.48 -15.85
N GLU A 12 15.77 -13.53 -15.13
CA GLU A 12 15.06 -14.10 -13.99
C GLU A 12 15.11 -13.19 -12.75
N GLN A 13 16.18 -12.41 -12.58
CA GLN A 13 16.30 -11.51 -11.44
C GLN A 13 15.30 -10.35 -11.57
N LEU A 14 15.14 -9.82 -12.77
CA LEU A 14 14.16 -8.78 -13.08
C LEU A 14 12.73 -9.31 -12.89
N TYR A 15 12.44 -10.54 -13.29
CA TYR A 15 11.16 -11.19 -13.01
C TYR A 15 10.86 -11.27 -11.51
N ASN A 16 11.82 -11.75 -10.72
CA ASN A 16 11.67 -11.86 -9.26
C ASN A 16 11.47 -10.49 -8.61
N LEU A 17 12.18 -9.46 -9.07
CA LEU A 17 12.03 -8.08 -8.60
C LEU A 17 10.62 -7.52 -8.91
N MET A 18 10.07 -7.80 -10.10
CA MET A 18 8.70 -7.36 -10.43
C MET A 18 7.63 -8.09 -9.63
N VAL A 19 7.74 -9.40 -9.43
CA VAL A 19 6.73 -10.16 -8.68
C VAL A 19 6.74 -9.77 -7.21
N THR A 20 7.92 -9.61 -6.61
CA THR A 20 8.05 -9.16 -5.23
C THR A 20 7.56 -7.72 -5.06
N SER A 21 7.93 -6.81 -5.96
CA SER A 21 7.47 -5.43 -5.91
C SER A 21 5.96 -5.29 -6.12
N HIS A 22 5.37 -6.10 -6.99
CA HIS A 22 3.91 -6.19 -7.15
C HIS A 22 3.23 -6.60 -5.84
N GLY A 23 3.72 -7.65 -5.17
CA GLY A 23 3.16 -8.09 -3.89
C GLY A 23 3.23 -7.02 -2.81
N VAL A 24 4.37 -6.33 -2.69
CA VAL A 24 4.56 -5.23 -1.74
C VAL A 24 3.60 -4.06 -2.05
N MET A 25 3.49 -3.65 -3.32
CA MET A 25 2.55 -2.60 -3.73
C MET A 25 1.10 -2.96 -3.39
N MET A 26 0.65 -4.15 -3.77
CA MET A 26 -0.74 -4.55 -3.57
C MET A 26 -1.09 -4.64 -2.08
N LEU A 27 -0.20 -5.17 -1.25
CA LEU A 27 -0.50 -5.39 0.15
C LEU A 27 -0.36 -4.10 0.97
N PHE A 28 0.80 -3.44 0.92
CA PHE A 28 1.12 -2.30 1.78
C PHE A 28 0.63 -0.96 1.26
N PHE A 29 0.48 -0.79 -0.05
CA PHE A 29 0.10 0.49 -0.66
C PHE A 29 -1.33 0.51 -1.22
N LEU A 30 -1.99 -0.64 -1.38
CA LEU A 30 -3.39 -0.72 -1.80
C LEU A 30 -4.31 -1.28 -0.69
N VAL A 31 -4.12 -2.54 -0.28
CA VAL A 31 -5.04 -3.21 0.66
C VAL A 31 -5.01 -2.55 2.04
N MET A 32 -3.83 -2.42 2.67
CA MET A 32 -3.75 -1.81 4.00
C MET A 32 -4.26 -0.37 4.04
N PRO A 33 -3.85 0.55 3.14
CA PRO A 33 -4.32 1.94 3.19
C PRO A 33 -5.80 2.07 2.88
N MET A 34 -6.37 1.19 2.03
CA MET A 34 -7.81 1.20 1.76
C MET A 34 -8.63 0.79 2.98
N PHE A 35 -8.31 -0.34 3.61
CA PHE A 35 -9.11 -0.88 4.71
C PHE A 35 -8.82 -0.21 6.06
N MET A 36 -7.55 -0.09 6.45
CA MET A 36 -7.21 0.51 7.75
C MET A 36 -7.18 2.03 7.67
N GLY A 37 -6.68 2.60 6.56
CA GLY A 37 -6.65 4.04 6.34
C GLY A 37 -8.02 4.58 5.97
N GLY A 38 -8.53 4.28 4.77
CA GLY A 38 -9.77 4.83 4.23
C GLY A 38 -11.00 4.43 5.03
N PHE A 39 -11.34 3.14 5.02
CA PHE A 39 -12.53 2.65 5.72
C PHE A 39 -12.40 2.76 7.24
N GLY A 40 -11.23 2.42 7.81
CA GLY A 40 -10.99 2.52 9.24
C GLY A 40 -11.18 3.93 9.78
N ASN A 41 -10.53 4.94 9.19
CA ASN A 41 -10.65 6.32 9.66
C ASN A 41 -12.05 6.90 9.49
N TRP A 42 -12.82 6.43 8.51
CA TRP A 42 -14.18 6.91 8.29
C TRP A 42 -15.20 6.19 9.16
N LEU A 43 -15.19 4.86 9.19
CA LEU A 43 -16.23 4.05 9.83
C LEU A 43 -16.05 3.95 11.35
N ILE A 44 -14.81 3.94 11.88
CA ILE A 44 -14.58 3.77 13.32
C ILE A 44 -15.24 4.89 14.14
N PRO A 45 -15.04 6.19 13.84
CA PRO A 45 -15.74 7.26 14.57
C PRO A 45 -17.25 7.17 14.44
N VAL A 46 -17.75 6.85 13.24
CA VAL A 46 -19.19 6.73 12.95
C VAL A 46 -19.84 5.62 13.78
N VAL A 47 -19.26 4.42 13.82
CA VAL A 47 -19.78 3.28 14.58
C VAL A 47 -19.77 3.55 16.08
N LEU A 48 -18.78 4.32 16.56
CA LEU A 48 -18.65 4.68 17.97
C LEU A 48 -19.46 5.94 18.36
N GLY A 49 -20.10 6.62 17.40
CA GLY A 49 -20.82 7.87 17.65
C GLY A 49 -19.92 9.03 18.06
N LEU A 50 -18.64 9.00 17.66
CA LEU A 50 -17.66 10.03 17.95
C LEU A 50 -17.59 11.04 16.81
N ASN A 51 -17.25 12.29 17.14
CA ASN A 51 -17.08 13.35 16.15
C ASN A 51 -15.77 13.22 15.34
N ASP A 52 -14.73 12.62 15.93
CA ASP A 52 -13.41 12.45 15.32
C ASP A 52 -12.62 11.32 16.02
N MET A 53 -11.48 10.94 15.45
CA MET A 53 -10.48 10.04 16.05
C MET A 53 -9.85 10.65 17.31
N LEU A 54 -9.38 9.80 18.24
CA LEU A 54 -8.77 10.24 19.49
C LEU A 54 -7.50 11.11 19.30
N LEU A 55 -6.71 10.82 18.24
CA LEU A 55 -5.46 11.50 17.94
C LEU A 55 -5.43 12.02 16.48
N PRO A 56 -6.20 13.07 16.12
CA PRO A 56 -6.39 13.48 14.72
C PRO A 56 -5.10 13.88 14.01
N ARG A 57 -4.17 14.54 14.73
CA ARG A 57 -2.90 15.00 14.14
C ARG A 57 -1.95 13.84 13.81
N LEU A 58 -1.91 12.82 14.67
CA LEU A 58 -1.12 11.62 14.39
C LEU A 58 -1.75 10.80 13.27
N ASN A 59 -3.08 10.82 13.15
CA ASN A 59 -3.76 10.20 12.02
C ASN A 59 -3.37 10.86 10.68
N ASN A 60 -3.34 12.20 10.62
CA ASN A 60 -2.87 12.93 9.42
C ASN A 60 -1.41 12.63 9.09
N LEU A 61 -0.54 12.52 10.11
CA LEU A 61 0.85 12.12 9.91
C LEU A 61 0.95 10.70 9.33
N SER A 62 0.13 9.77 9.82
CA SER A 62 0.10 8.40 9.30
C SER A 62 -0.24 8.37 7.81
N PHE A 63 -1.19 9.19 7.37
CA PHE A 63 -1.52 9.31 5.95
C PHE A 63 -0.38 9.90 5.14
N LEU A 64 0.34 10.91 5.67
CA LEU A 64 1.48 11.54 4.98
C LEU A 64 2.67 10.57 4.82
N MET A 65 2.84 9.61 5.73
CA MET A 65 3.94 8.64 5.63
C MET A 65 3.75 7.62 4.51
N VAL A 66 2.51 7.32 4.11
CA VAL A 66 2.24 6.37 3.01
C VAL A 66 2.81 6.82 1.66
N PRO A 67 2.54 8.03 1.14
CA PRO A 67 3.14 8.50 -0.10
C PRO A 67 4.66 8.70 0.02
N LEU A 68 5.18 9.09 1.20
CA LEU A 68 6.62 9.18 1.42
C LEU A 68 7.29 7.80 1.29
N ALA A 69 6.71 6.76 1.89
CA ALA A 69 7.19 5.39 1.79
C ALA A 69 7.08 4.85 0.35
N LEU A 70 6.03 5.24 -0.39
CA LEU A 70 5.88 4.87 -1.80
C LEU A 70 7.00 5.46 -2.66
N VAL A 71 7.34 6.75 -2.44
CA VAL A 71 8.45 7.39 -3.16
C VAL A 71 9.77 6.68 -2.84
N MET A 72 10.02 6.35 -1.58
CA MET A 72 11.22 5.61 -1.19
C MET A 72 11.29 4.22 -1.84
N PHE A 73 10.15 3.53 -1.94
CA PHE A 73 10.06 2.22 -2.59
C PHE A 73 10.28 2.28 -4.11
N CYS A 74 9.80 3.33 -4.78
CA CYS A 74 10.05 3.49 -6.22
C CYS A 74 11.52 3.85 -6.54
N LEU A 75 12.27 4.36 -5.56
CA LEU A 75 13.70 4.70 -5.70
C LEU A 75 14.64 3.55 -5.33
N SER A 76 14.14 2.49 -4.67
CA SER A 76 14.93 1.31 -4.29
C SER A 76 15.06 0.31 -5.42
#